data_AF-A0A7X7SJE1-F1
#
_entry.id   AF-A0A7X7SJE1-F1
#
_cell.length_a   1.000
_cell.length_b   1.000
_cell.length_c   1.000
_cell.angle_alpha   90.00
_cell.angle_beta   90.00
_cell.angle_gamma   90.00
#
_symmetry.space_group_name_H-M   'P 1'
#
loop_
_entity.id
_entity.type
_entity.pdbx_description
1 polymer ?
#
loop_
_entity_poly.entity_id
_entity_poly.type
_entity_poly.pdbx_seq_one_letter_code
_entity_poly.pdbx_strand_id
1 'polypeptide(L)'
;MNRITTRPQELALPVASLAALRNTLIDTVGEDDAAAALRAAGHAAGDALHTMLVAADGDAAPAERFWQRLTQLFQSRGWGVLRHEDAHPGVGALSSHDWVEADAFAGAMRPSCFLTTGLLANLLGRIAGQEVAVLEVECRSRGDARCRFLFGSPDTLDAVYSHVARGESGADPLASLR
;
A
#
# COMPACT_ATOMS: atom_id res chain seq x y z
N MET A 1 -23.26 -25.35 18.44
CA MET A 1 -23.08 -23.91 18.17
C MET A 1 -22.27 -23.76 16.91
N ASN A 2 -22.90 -23.30 15.83
CA ASN A 2 -22.25 -23.07 14.55
C ASN A 2 -21.22 -21.94 14.72
N ARG A 3 -19.94 -22.25 14.56
CA ARG A 3 -18.88 -21.24 14.56
C ARG A 3 -18.96 -20.56 13.20
N ILE A 4 -19.82 -19.54 13.08
CA ILE A 4 -19.86 -18.69 11.89
C ILE A 4 -18.56 -17.87 11.92
N THR A 5 -17.49 -18.40 11.34
CA THR A 5 -16.33 -17.58 10.98
C THR A 5 -16.75 -16.78 9.74
N THR A 6 -17.43 -15.66 9.94
CA THR A 6 -17.84 -14.80 8.83
C THR A 6 -16.59 -14.13 8.26
N ARG A 7 -16.01 -14.74 7.22
CA ARG A 7 -15.11 -14.00 6.33
C ARG A 7 -15.86 -12.74 5.86
N PRO A 8 -15.24 -11.55 5.84
CA PRO A 8 -15.87 -10.36 5.27
C PRO A 8 -16.40 -10.66 3.87
N GLN A 9 -17.57 -10.12 3.53
CA GLN A 9 -18.10 -10.26 2.18
C GLN A 9 -17.18 -9.52 1.21
N GLU A 10 -16.84 -10.17 0.09
CA GLU A 10 -15.95 -9.61 -0.92
C GLU A 10 -16.71 -9.49 -2.25
N LEU A 11 -16.42 -8.43 -3.00
CA LEU A 11 -16.93 -8.20 -4.34
C LEU A 11 -15.75 -8.19 -5.32
N ALA A 12 -15.87 -8.96 -6.41
CA ALA A 12 -14.90 -8.91 -7.51
C ALA A 12 -15.35 -7.88 -8.55
N LEU A 13 -14.47 -6.91 -8.84
CA LEU A 13 -14.67 -5.90 -9.87
C LEU A 13 -13.54 -5.97 -10.90
N PRO A 14 -13.78 -5.60 -12.18
CA PRO A 14 -12.70 -5.38 -13.12
C PRO A 14 -11.70 -4.35 -12.60
N VAL A 15 -10.40 -4.55 -12.82
CA VAL A 15 -9.34 -3.61 -12.40
C VAL A 15 -9.59 -2.19 -12.91
N ALA A 16 -10.17 -2.08 -14.12
CA ALA A 16 -10.56 -0.81 -14.73
C ALA A 16 -11.51 0.02 -13.84
N SER A 17 -12.27 -0.60 -12.92
CA SER A 17 -13.12 0.12 -11.97
C SER A 17 -12.33 0.99 -10.99
N LEU A 18 -11.15 0.54 -10.53
CA LEU A 18 -10.30 1.34 -9.65
C LEU A 18 -9.72 2.56 -10.38
N ALA A 19 -9.23 2.35 -11.61
CA ALA A 19 -8.73 3.44 -12.44
C ALA A 19 -9.84 4.46 -12.76
N ALA A 20 -11.03 3.98 -13.13
CA ALA A 20 -12.18 4.84 -13.41
C ALA A 20 -12.61 5.66 -12.17
N LEU A 21 -12.66 5.03 -10.99
CA LEU A 21 -12.97 5.72 -9.73
C LEU A 21 -11.94 6.82 -9.44
N ARG A 22 -10.65 6.50 -9.54
CA ARG A 22 -9.57 7.47 -9.32
C ARG A 22 -9.68 8.64 -10.29
N ASN A 23 -9.79 8.37 -11.59
CA ASN A 23 -9.84 9.43 -12.61
C ASN A 23 -11.08 10.32 -12.41
N THR A 24 -12.24 9.71 -12.13
CA THR A 24 -13.47 10.48 -11.85
C THR A 24 -13.31 11.39 -10.63
N LEU A 25 -12.66 10.91 -9.56
CA LEU A 25 -12.39 11.74 -8.39
C LEU A 25 -11.42 12.87 -8.71
N ILE A 26 -10.32 12.59 -9.44
CA ILE A 26 -9.36 13.62 -9.87
C ILE A 26 -10.06 14.71 -10.69
N ASP A 27 -10.91 14.32 -11.64
CA ASP A 27 -11.65 15.27 -12.49
C ASP A 27 -12.66 16.10 -11.67
N THR A 28 -13.16 15.56 -10.56
CA THR A 28 -14.21 16.20 -9.74
C THR A 28 -13.63 17.13 -8.68
N VAL A 29 -12.58 16.72 -7.98
CA VAL A 29 -12.05 17.42 -6.79
C VAL A 29 -10.58 17.82 -6.90
N GLY A 30 -9.91 17.47 -8.00
CA GLY A 30 -8.47 17.64 -8.14
C GLY A 30 -7.66 16.49 -7.53
N GLU A 31 -6.39 16.40 -7.93
CA GLU A 31 -5.55 15.23 -7.63
C GLU A 31 -5.24 15.06 -6.14
N ASP A 32 -4.93 16.15 -5.44
CA ASP A 32 -4.53 16.07 -4.03
C ASP A 32 -5.72 15.64 -3.12
N ASP A 33 -6.90 16.21 -3.35
CA ASP A 33 -8.13 15.84 -2.62
C ASP A 33 -8.59 14.41 -2.99
N ALA A 34 -8.48 14.02 -4.26
CA ALA A 34 -8.76 12.66 -4.70
C ALA A 34 -7.81 11.66 -4.04
N ALA A 35 -6.52 11.98 -3.96
CA ALA A 35 -5.51 11.16 -3.29
C ALA A 35 -5.80 11.02 -1.79
N ALA A 36 -6.15 12.12 -1.12
CA ALA A 36 -6.55 12.10 0.30
C ALA A 36 -7.80 11.22 0.52
N ALA A 37 -8.82 11.37 -0.31
CA ALA A 37 -10.06 10.58 -0.22
C ALA A 37 -9.81 9.09 -0.43
N LEU A 38 -9.03 8.72 -1.45
CA LEU A 38 -8.70 7.31 -1.74
C LEU A 38 -7.82 6.69 -0.65
N ARG A 39 -6.87 7.43 -0.10
CA ARG A 39 -6.07 6.98 1.07
C ARG A 39 -6.97 6.73 2.28
N ALA A 40 -7.87 7.66 2.58
CA ALA A 40 -8.81 7.51 3.69
C ALA A 40 -9.73 6.28 3.49
N ALA A 41 -10.25 6.09 2.28
CA ALA A 41 -11.05 4.93 1.92
C ALA A 41 -10.26 3.62 2.08
N GLY A 42 -9.01 3.59 1.64
CA GLY A 42 -8.12 2.44 1.79
C GLY A 42 -7.84 2.14 3.26
N HIS A 43 -7.54 3.16 4.05
CA HIS A 43 -7.31 3.01 5.48
C HIS A 43 -8.54 2.45 6.20
N ALA A 44 -9.74 2.98 5.91
CA ALA A 44 -10.99 2.49 6.48
C ALA A 44 -11.30 1.04 6.07
N ALA A 45 -10.96 0.64 4.85
CA ALA A 45 -11.15 -0.72 4.36
C ALA A 45 -10.15 -1.74 4.95
N GLY A 46 -9.02 -1.27 5.49
CA GLY A 46 -7.92 -2.11 5.98
C GLY A 46 -8.32 -3.08 7.09
N ASP A 47 -9.29 -2.72 7.94
CA ASP A 47 -9.75 -3.56 9.06
C ASP A 47 -10.29 -4.92 8.61
N ALA A 48 -10.95 -4.95 7.45
CA ALA A 48 -11.44 -6.19 6.86
C ALA A 48 -10.29 -7.10 6.42
N LEU A 49 -9.25 -6.53 5.79
CA LEU A 49 -8.03 -7.27 5.41
C LEU A 49 -7.24 -7.72 6.63
N HIS A 50 -7.12 -6.89 7.66
CA HIS A 50 -6.47 -7.25 8.92
C HIS A 50 -7.14 -8.49 9.53
N THR A 51 -8.46 -8.47 9.65
CA THR A 51 -9.25 -9.61 10.16
C THR A 51 -8.95 -10.89 9.38
N MET A 52 -8.87 -10.80 8.05
CA MET A 52 -8.55 -11.96 7.20
C MET A 52 -7.10 -12.43 7.34
N LEU A 53 -6.16 -11.52 7.57
CA LEU A 53 -4.74 -11.82 7.74
C LEU A 53 -4.48 -12.54 9.08
N VAL A 54 -5.10 -12.08 10.16
CA VAL A 54 -4.89 -12.63 11.52
C VAL A 54 -5.74 -13.86 11.80
N ALA A 55 -6.90 -14.04 11.16
CA ALA A 55 -7.76 -15.20 11.37
C ALA A 55 -7.09 -16.56 11.06
N ALA A 56 -5.95 -16.54 10.37
CA ALA A 56 -5.23 -17.74 9.95
C ALA A 56 -4.11 -18.19 10.93
N ASP A 57 -3.76 -17.44 11.98
CA ASP A 57 -2.73 -17.83 12.99
C ASP A 57 -3.02 -17.35 14.41
N GLY A 58 -2.37 -17.98 15.41
CA GLY A 58 -2.21 -17.42 16.76
C GLY A 58 -0.96 -16.53 16.87
N ASP A 59 -0.86 -15.77 17.96
CA ASP A 59 0.01 -14.59 18.16
C ASP A 59 1.55 -14.79 18.06
N ALA A 60 2.05 -15.97 17.68
CA ALA A 60 3.49 -16.31 17.74
C ALA A 60 4.13 -16.73 16.39
N ALA A 61 3.53 -16.34 15.26
CA ALA A 61 4.09 -16.66 13.94
C ALA A 61 5.38 -15.87 13.64
N PRO A 62 6.43 -16.49 13.06
CA PRO A 62 7.62 -15.77 12.59
C PRO A 62 7.29 -14.69 11.55
N ALA A 63 8.12 -13.64 11.47
CA ALA A 63 7.92 -12.51 10.55
C ALA A 63 7.84 -12.95 9.08
N GLU A 64 8.63 -13.95 8.68
CA GLU A 64 8.61 -14.51 7.33
C GLU A 64 7.24 -15.09 6.98
N ARG A 65 6.58 -15.73 7.94
CA ARG A 65 5.24 -16.29 7.77
C ARG A 65 4.20 -15.19 7.63
N PHE A 66 4.36 -14.09 8.34
CA PHE A 66 3.52 -12.90 8.15
C PHE A 66 3.61 -12.37 6.72
N TRP A 67 4.83 -12.16 6.20
CA TRP A 67 5.03 -11.65 4.83
C TRP A 67 4.51 -12.61 3.75
N GLN A 68 4.73 -13.91 3.92
CA GLN A 68 4.17 -14.93 3.02
C GLN A 68 2.65 -14.87 2.96
N ARG A 69 1.99 -14.66 4.10
CA ARG A 69 0.53 -14.55 4.17
C ARG A 69 0.00 -13.27 3.58
N LEU A 70 0.68 -12.16 3.84
CA LEU A 70 0.36 -10.88 3.21
C LEU A 70 0.38 -11.01 1.68
N THR A 71 1.45 -11.63 1.17
CA THR A 71 1.60 -11.93 -0.26
C THR A 71 0.42 -12.77 -0.75
N GLN A 72 0.11 -13.89 -0.09
CA GLN A 72 -0.99 -14.79 -0.47
C GLN A 72 -2.36 -14.12 -0.39
N LEU A 73 -2.60 -13.27 0.61
CA LEU A 73 -3.86 -12.55 0.81
C LEU A 73 -4.18 -11.68 -0.40
N PHE A 74 -3.22 -10.87 -0.83
CA PHE A 74 -3.36 -9.98 -1.99
C PHE A 74 -3.36 -10.75 -3.31
N GLN A 75 -2.44 -11.71 -3.47
CA GLN A 75 -2.32 -12.49 -4.71
C GLN A 75 -3.58 -13.31 -4.98
N SER A 76 -4.16 -13.95 -3.96
CA SER A 76 -5.42 -14.70 -4.10
C SER A 76 -6.65 -13.85 -4.44
N ARG A 77 -6.56 -12.53 -4.27
CA ARG A 77 -7.58 -11.53 -4.63
C ARG A 77 -7.28 -10.82 -5.95
N GLY A 78 -6.21 -11.23 -6.63
CA GLY A 78 -5.84 -10.66 -7.92
C GLY A 78 -5.16 -9.29 -7.85
N TRP A 79 -4.62 -8.87 -6.69
CA TRP A 79 -3.94 -7.57 -6.57
C TRP A 79 -2.53 -7.54 -7.18
N GLY A 80 -1.95 -8.71 -7.43
CA GLY A 80 -0.54 -8.89 -7.80
C GLY A 80 0.27 -9.51 -6.66
N VAL A 81 1.58 -9.59 -6.85
CA VAL A 81 2.54 -10.16 -5.89
C VAL A 81 3.23 -9.03 -5.14
N LEU A 82 2.94 -8.91 -3.84
CA LEU A 82 3.57 -7.94 -2.93
C LEU A 82 4.69 -8.61 -2.14
N ARG A 83 5.92 -8.12 -2.24
CA ARG A 83 7.10 -8.70 -1.58
C ARG A 83 7.69 -7.75 -0.55
N HIS A 84 8.06 -8.28 0.61
CA HIS A 84 8.83 -7.54 1.60
C HIS A 84 10.29 -7.40 1.17
N GLU A 85 10.86 -6.23 1.44
CA GLU A 85 12.26 -5.90 1.24
C GLU A 85 12.83 -5.28 2.52
N ASP A 86 14.02 -5.73 2.92
CA ASP A 86 14.80 -5.06 3.96
C ASP A 86 15.44 -3.81 3.35
N ALA A 87 14.86 -2.63 3.65
CA ALA A 87 15.26 -1.36 3.05
C ALA A 87 16.24 -0.56 3.92
N HIS A 88 15.89 -0.27 5.18
CA HIS A 88 16.73 0.48 6.12
C HIS A 88 16.34 0.14 7.57
N PRO A 89 17.24 0.25 8.56
CA PRO A 89 16.84 0.20 9.97
C PRO A 89 15.68 1.16 10.28
N GLY A 90 14.53 0.63 10.67
CA GLY A 90 13.33 1.43 11.00
C GLY A 90 12.45 1.83 9.82
N VAL A 91 12.81 1.48 8.57
CA VAL A 91 11.93 1.62 7.40
C VAL A 91 11.89 0.31 6.63
N GLY A 92 10.71 -0.28 6.56
CA GLY A 92 10.47 -1.44 5.71
C GLY A 92 10.03 -1.01 4.31
N ALA A 93 10.16 -1.93 3.36
CA ALA A 93 9.65 -1.72 2.01
C ALA A 93 8.81 -2.91 1.53
N LEU A 94 7.81 -2.60 0.71
CA LEU A 94 7.00 -3.55 -0.03
C LEU A 94 7.08 -3.22 -1.51
N SER A 95 7.31 -4.20 -2.37
CA SER A 95 7.36 -3.98 -3.82
C SER A 95 6.54 -4.97 -4.62
N SER A 96 6.08 -4.51 -5.79
CA SER A 96 5.29 -5.34 -6.71
C SER A 96 5.47 -4.87 -8.16
N HIS A 97 5.69 -5.83 -9.06
CA HIS A 97 5.89 -5.58 -10.49
C HIS A 97 4.57 -5.68 -11.29
N ASP A 98 3.51 -6.17 -10.64
CA ASP A 98 2.21 -6.48 -11.23
C ASP A 98 1.05 -5.90 -10.40
N TRP A 99 1.33 -4.93 -9.53
CA TRP A 99 0.32 -4.32 -8.67
C TRP A 99 -0.82 -3.70 -9.46
N VAL A 100 -2.07 -4.08 -9.15
CA VAL A 100 -3.24 -3.75 -9.98
C VAL A 100 -3.69 -2.30 -9.92
N GLU A 101 -3.41 -1.57 -8.84
CA GLU A 101 -3.82 -0.17 -8.76
C GLU A 101 -3.00 0.71 -9.71
N ALA A 102 -1.80 0.24 -10.08
CA ALA A 102 -0.94 0.93 -11.02
C ALA A 102 -1.22 0.49 -12.46
N ASP A 103 -1.29 1.49 -13.35
CA ASP A 103 -1.48 1.30 -14.78
C ASP A 103 -0.27 1.84 -15.53
N ALA A 104 0.56 0.95 -16.07
CA ALA A 104 1.79 1.30 -16.78
C ALA A 104 1.58 2.20 -18.01
N PHE A 105 0.35 2.32 -18.50
CA PHE A 105 0.00 3.17 -19.65
C PHE A 105 -0.66 4.49 -19.25
N ALA A 106 -0.81 4.78 -17.95
CA ALA A 106 -1.48 5.99 -17.47
C ALA A 106 -0.67 7.28 -17.71
N GLY A 107 0.67 7.18 -17.79
CA GLY A 107 1.53 8.36 -17.97
C GLY A 107 1.40 9.40 -16.84
N ALA A 108 1.17 8.94 -15.60
CA ALA A 108 0.99 9.81 -14.45
C ALA A 108 2.29 10.55 -14.12
N MET A 109 2.17 11.80 -13.66
CA MET A 109 3.34 12.59 -13.22
C MET A 109 3.83 12.20 -11.82
N ARG A 110 2.93 11.61 -11.01
CA ARG A 110 3.17 11.25 -9.61
C ARG A 110 2.74 9.80 -9.34
N PRO A 111 3.25 9.17 -8.26
CA PRO A 111 2.71 7.91 -7.76
C PRO A 111 1.19 7.98 -7.55
N SER A 112 0.47 6.89 -7.84
CA SER A 112 -1.00 6.90 -7.99
C SER A 112 -1.73 5.74 -7.30
N CYS A 113 -1.03 4.92 -6.51
CA CYS A 113 -1.62 3.83 -5.74
C CYS A 113 -2.16 4.34 -4.39
N PHE A 114 -3.04 5.34 -4.43
CA PHE A 114 -3.56 6.03 -3.25
C PHE A 114 -4.33 5.10 -2.31
N LEU A 115 -5.20 4.24 -2.85
CA LEU A 115 -5.98 3.28 -2.07
C LEU A 115 -5.04 2.30 -1.34
N THR A 116 -4.01 1.82 -2.03
CA THR A 116 -3.01 0.89 -1.48
C THR A 116 -2.23 1.52 -0.34
N THR A 117 -1.76 2.77 -0.47
CA THR A 117 -1.03 3.42 0.62
C THR A 117 -1.87 3.52 1.90
N GLY A 118 -3.17 3.82 1.77
CA GLY A 118 -4.11 3.79 2.90
C GLY A 118 -4.32 2.39 3.49
N LEU A 119 -4.58 1.39 2.63
CA LEU A 119 -4.77 -0.01 3.02
C LEU A 119 -3.58 -0.55 3.81
N LEU A 120 -2.36 -0.33 3.30
CA LEU A 120 -1.14 -0.80 3.93
C LEU A 120 -0.86 -0.06 5.25
N ALA A 121 -1.13 1.24 5.33
CA ALA A 121 -0.96 2.02 6.57
C ALA A 121 -1.84 1.48 7.69
N ASN A 122 -3.12 1.20 7.40
CA ASN A 122 -4.01 0.58 8.39
C ASN A 122 -3.52 -0.82 8.79
N LEU A 123 -3.26 -1.68 7.81
CA LEU A 123 -2.91 -3.07 8.05
C LEU A 123 -1.62 -3.19 8.89
N LEU A 124 -0.57 -2.48 8.48
CA LEU A 124 0.73 -2.52 9.16
C LEU A 124 0.64 -1.86 10.53
N GLY A 125 -0.13 -0.78 10.68
CA GLY A 125 -0.34 -0.13 11.98
C GLY A 125 -1.09 -1.03 12.97
N ARG A 126 -2.11 -1.75 12.50
CA ARG A 126 -2.83 -2.76 13.30
C ARG A 126 -1.90 -3.87 13.81
N ILE A 127 -1.01 -4.35 12.94
CA ILE A 127 -0.03 -5.39 13.27
C ILE A 127 1.04 -4.86 14.24
N ALA A 128 1.51 -3.63 14.04
CA ALA A 128 2.53 -3.01 14.87
C ALA A 128 2.00 -2.48 16.22
N GLY A 129 0.68 -2.40 16.40
CA GLY A 129 0.03 -1.81 17.57
C GLY A 129 0.29 -0.31 17.72
N GLN A 130 0.70 0.36 16.64
CA GLN A 130 1.05 1.78 16.60
C GLN A 130 0.77 2.38 15.22
N GLU A 131 0.83 3.71 15.11
CA GLU A 131 0.65 4.37 13.83
C GLU A 131 1.80 4.07 12.86
N VAL A 132 1.46 3.72 11.62
CA VAL A 132 2.41 3.47 10.53
C VAL A 132 1.99 4.31 9.33
N ALA A 133 2.94 5.08 8.80
CA ALA A 133 2.79 5.81 7.55
C ALA A 133 3.31 4.96 6.38
N VAL A 134 2.73 5.16 5.19
CA VAL A 134 3.15 4.48 3.95
C VAL A 134 3.30 5.50 2.83
N LEU A 135 4.43 5.46 2.14
CA LEU A 135 4.77 6.32 1.01
C LEU A 135 5.09 5.48 -0.23
N GLU A 136 4.40 5.72 -1.35
CA GLU A 136 4.78 5.15 -2.65
C GLU A 136 5.91 6.00 -3.27
N VAL A 137 7.10 5.41 -3.45
CA VAL A 137 8.29 6.09 -3.97
C VAL A 137 8.63 5.72 -5.42
N GLU A 138 8.18 4.56 -5.87
CA GLU A 138 8.23 4.09 -7.27
C GLU A 138 6.82 3.65 -7.65
N CYS A 139 6.35 4.01 -8.84
CA CYS A 139 5.01 3.68 -9.32
C CYS A 139 5.02 3.35 -10.82
N ARG A 140 4.43 2.21 -11.19
CA ARG A 140 4.30 1.83 -12.60
C ARG A 140 3.49 2.84 -13.41
N SER A 141 2.50 3.50 -12.80
CA SER A 141 1.75 4.56 -13.48
C SER A 141 2.59 5.77 -13.86
N ARG A 142 3.69 6.02 -13.14
CA ARG A 142 4.68 7.06 -13.44
C ARG A 142 5.77 6.58 -14.42
N GLY A 143 5.71 5.32 -14.84
CA GLY A 143 6.69 4.69 -15.72
C GLY A 143 7.83 3.95 -15.00
N ASP A 144 7.79 3.84 -13.66
CA ASP A 144 8.77 3.04 -12.93
C ASP A 144 8.60 1.53 -13.20
N ALA A 145 9.66 0.74 -13.02
CA ALA A 145 9.63 -0.71 -13.29
C ALA A 145 8.75 -1.50 -12.32
N ARG A 146 8.49 -0.97 -11.12
CA ARG A 146 7.67 -1.57 -10.07
C ARG A 146 6.99 -0.50 -9.23
N CYS A 147 5.95 -0.90 -8.50
CA CYS A 147 5.47 -0.12 -7.36
C CYS A 147 6.32 -0.45 -6.15
N ARG A 148 6.77 0.57 -5.41
CA ARG A 148 7.49 0.41 -4.14
C ARG A 148 6.92 1.33 -3.07
N PHE A 149 6.54 0.72 -1.95
CA PHE A 149 5.91 1.34 -0.81
C PHE A 149 6.87 1.27 0.38
N LEU A 150 7.34 2.42 0.86
CA LEU A 150 8.08 2.52 2.11
C LEU A 150 7.11 2.66 3.27
N PHE A 151 7.43 2.06 4.41
CA PHE A 151 6.60 2.15 5.61
C PHE A 151 7.43 2.25 6.89
N GLY A 152 6.90 2.97 7.89
CA GLY A 152 7.58 3.28 9.15
C GLY A 152 6.80 4.29 9.97
N SER A 153 7.43 4.94 10.95
CA SER A 153 6.78 5.99 11.73
C SER A 153 6.45 7.22 10.87
N PRO A 154 5.39 7.98 11.19
CA PRO A 154 5.04 9.20 10.47
C PRO A 154 6.22 10.18 10.33
N ASP A 155 6.94 10.45 11.42
CA ASP A 155 8.08 11.38 11.42
C ASP A 155 9.20 10.93 10.47
N THR A 156 9.52 9.63 10.45
CA THR A 156 10.55 9.10 9.55
C THR A 156 10.12 9.20 8.08
N LEU A 157 8.85 8.94 7.78
CA LEU A 157 8.35 8.98 6.41
C LEU A 157 8.16 10.41 5.89
N ASP A 158 7.87 11.37 6.77
CA ASP A 158 7.82 12.79 6.42
C ASP A 158 9.21 13.33 6.02
N ALA A 159 10.26 12.90 6.73
CA ALA A 159 11.65 13.21 6.38
C ALA A 159 12.04 12.66 5.00
N VAL A 160 11.65 11.42 4.70
CA VAL A 160 11.85 10.78 3.39
C VAL A 160 11.07 11.52 2.30
N TYR A 161 9.79 11.82 2.53
CA TYR A 161 8.96 12.56 1.57
C TYR A 161 9.57 13.92 1.25
N SER A 162 10.00 14.65 2.28
CA SER A 162 10.66 15.95 2.13
C SER A 162 11.95 15.86 1.31
N HIS A 163 12.68 14.73 1.36
CA HIS A 163 13.86 14.50 0.52
C HIS A 163 13.48 14.22 -0.93
N VAL A 164 12.54 13.30 -1.16
CA VAL A 164 12.05 12.95 -2.51
C VAL A 164 11.44 14.17 -3.22
N ALA A 165 10.66 14.99 -2.50
CA ALA A 165 10.03 16.19 -3.04
C ALA A 165 11.04 17.29 -3.45
N ARG A 166 12.25 17.29 -2.88
CA ARG A 166 13.32 18.23 -3.22
C ARG A 166 14.05 17.89 -4.53
N GLY A 167 13.72 16.77 -5.18
CA GLY A 167 13.86 16.64 -6.63
C GLY A 167 15.23 16.27 -7.17
N GLU A 168 15.94 15.33 -6.55
CA GLU A 168 17.03 14.63 -7.26
C GLU A 168 16.44 13.40 -7.95
N SER A 169 16.17 13.50 -9.26
CA SER A 169 15.76 12.35 -10.06
C SER A 169 16.84 11.26 -9.97
N GLY A 170 16.51 10.12 -9.37
CA GLY A 170 17.44 9.02 -9.14
C GLY A 170 18.16 9.02 -7.78
N ALA A 171 17.88 9.98 -6.89
CA ALA A 171 18.35 9.89 -5.51
C ALA A 171 17.65 8.75 -4.76
N ASP A 172 18.42 8.02 -3.95
CA ASP A 172 17.90 7.00 -3.05
C ASP A 172 16.91 7.67 -2.07
N PRO A 173 15.61 7.28 -2.06
CA PRO A 173 14.63 7.84 -1.14
C PRO A 173 15.05 7.76 0.33
N LEU A 174 15.89 6.79 0.68
CA LEU A 174 16.34 6.56 2.04
C LEU A 174 17.60 7.35 2.42
N ALA A 175 18.22 8.09 1.49
CA ALA A 175 19.45 8.86 1.74
C ALA A 175 19.29 9.96 2.80
N SER A 176 18.05 10.36 3.12
CA SER A 176 17.77 11.28 4.22
C SER A 176 17.89 10.66 5.61
N LEU A 177 17.88 9.33 5.71
CA LEU A 177 17.99 8.59 6.96
C LEU A 177 19.48 8.29 7.21
N ARG A 178 19.96 8.65 8.41
CA ARG A 178 21.35 8.43 8.84
C ARG A 178 21.49 7.15 9.65
#